data_AF-A0A0E4CS81-F1
#
_entry.id   AF-A0A0E4CS81-F1
#
_cell.length_a   1.000
_cell.length_b   1.000
_cell.length_c   1.000
_cell.angle_alpha   90.00
_cell.angle_beta   90.00
_cell.angle_gamma   90.00
#
_symmetry.space_group_name_H-M   'P 1'
#
loop_
_entity.id
_entity.type
_entity.pdbx_description
1 polymer ?
#
loop_
_entity_poly.entity_id
_entity_poly.type
_entity_poly.pdbx_seq_one_letter_code
_entity_poly.pdbx_strand_id
1 'polypeptide(L)'
;MEELLSEEKKLKNKSGGEERENLEELARDLDRFLFFKQIRAFLRPYRQLLLILVSLLFVLLAYLGWYYYQRRELSGEEFTHFAQSLVAQSEKEYGYKWTIDKLQKIQADETGTSGTKLADILKIYGKPSDVEVDEKEEVFYITYQKYAFDDHAFSSVEREEGDTYQDVSLGLKRFDGLYRVVYFSGRFVAKDYPSRKGENSQLLGKATELASLKVGDSSSGIGGASADLVVGTFGRPTYSSIYIDANEPETLFLVYDLPNSALSYWLSFRKQKSGEYLLYHIMIPQENRD
;
A
#
# COMPACT_ATOMS: atom_id res chain seq x y z
N MET A 1 -98.15 37.23 48.46
CA MET A 1 -96.96 36.68 49.13
C MET A 1 -96.66 35.25 48.69
N GLU A 2 -97.68 34.41 48.41
CA GLU A 2 -97.49 33.05 47.86
C GLU A 2 -96.98 33.01 46.40
N GLU A 3 -97.29 34.02 45.59
CA GLU A 3 -96.89 34.05 44.17
C GLU A 3 -95.38 34.27 43.98
N LEU A 4 -94.76 35.09 44.84
CA LEU A 4 -93.31 35.33 44.83
C LEU A 4 -92.49 34.10 45.26
N LEU A 5 -93.02 33.28 46.16
CA LEU A 5 -92.37 32.03 46.61
C LEU A 5 -92.40 30.91 45.55
N SER A 6 -93.37 30.96 44.62
CA SER A 6 -93.50 30.01 43.50
C SER A 6 -92.51 30.32 42.38
N GLU A 7 -92.33 31.59 42.05
CA GLU A 7 -91.37 32.04 41.05
C GLU A 7 -89.93 31.80 41.49
N GLU A 8 -89.62 32.07 42.76
CA GLU A 8 -88.27 31.84 43.32
C GLU A 8 -87.89 30.35 43.29
N LYS A 9 -88.84 29.44 43.56
CA LYS A 9 -88.60 27.98 43.44
C LYS A 9 -88.38 27.52 42.00
N LYS A 10 -89.09 28.09 41.02
CA LYS A 10 -88.91 27.75 39.60
C LYS A 10 -87.56 28.24 39.07
N LEU A 11 -87.15 29.46 39.43
CA LEU A 11 -85.86 30.02 39.05
C LEU A 11 -84.70 29.24 39.67
N LYS A 12 -84.82 28.83 40.94
CA LYS A 12 -83.81 28.03 41.64
C LYS A 12 -83.69 26.60 41.09
N ASN A 13 -84.79 25.98 40.68
CA ASN A 13 -84.76 24.67 40.01
C ASN A 13 -84.22 24.74 38.58
N LYS A 14 -84.47 25.84 37.85
CA LYS A 14 -83.95 26.01 36.48
C LYS A 14 -82.44 26.28 36.48
N SER A 15 -81.98 27.17 37.37
CA SER A 15 -80.55 27.44 37.59
C SER A 15 -79.79 26.19 38.06
N GLY A 16 -80.36 25.38 38.96
CA GLY A 16 -79.74 24.14 39.42
C GLY A 16 -79.68 23.00 38.39
N GLY A 17 -80.53 23.03 37.35
CA GLY A 17 -80.50 22.06 36.24
C GLY A 17 -79.42 22.39 35.21
N GLU A 18 -79.33 23.66 34.84
CA GLU A 18 -78.33 24.19 33.89
C GLU A 18 -76.91 24.12 34.47
N GLU A 19 -76.74 24.35 35.77
CA GLU A 19 -75.48 24.11 36.46
C GLU A 19 -75.06 22.63 36.47
N ARG A 20 -76.01 21.69 36.58
CA ARG A 20 -75.72 20.25 36.56
C ARG A 20 -75.30 19.77 35.17
N GLU A 21 -75.98 20.22 34.12
CA GLU A 21 -75.58 19.89 32.74
C GLU A 21 -74.19 20.43 32.41
N ASN A 22 -73.89 21.67 32.81
CA ASN A 22 -72.56 22.26 32.67
C ASN A 22 -71.48 21.48 33.45
N LEU A 23 -71.80 20.99 34.65
CA LEU A 23 -70.86 20.18 35.45
C LEU A 23 -70.63 18.79 34.84
N GLU A 24 -71.65 18.17 34.26
CA GLU A 24 -71.53 16.88 33.56
C GLU A 24 -70.75 17.00 32.24
N GLU A 25 -70.90 18.12 31.54
CA GLU A 25 -70.10 18.42 30.36
C GLU A 25 -68.63 18.65 30.75
N LEU A 26 -68.39 19.42 31.81
CA LEU A 26 -67.04 19.67 32.34
C LEU A 26 -66.36 18.37 32.80
N ALA A 27 -67.10 17.46 33.45
CA ALA A 27 -66.59 16.16 33.87
C ALA A 27 -66.21 15.28 32.67
N ARG A 28 -67.06 15.26 31.62
CA ARG A 28 -66.76 14.53 30.37
C ARG A 28 -65.53 15.08 29.65
N ASP A 29 -65.36 16.40 29.64
CA ASP A 29 -64.19 17.03 29.02
C ASP A 29 -62.91 16.81 29.83
N LEU A 30 -63.02 16.80 31.16
CA LEU A 30 -61.92 16.45 32.05
C LEU A 30 -61.46 15.00 31.84
N ASP A 31 -62.40 14.06 31.75
CA ASP A 31 -62.10 12.64 31.48
C ASP A 31 -61.42 12.44 30.13
N ARG A 32 -61.91 13.11 29.07
CA ARG A 32 -61.24 13.10 27.76
C ARG A 32 -59.83 13.67 27.84
N PHE A 33 -59.66 14.79 28.54
CA PHE A 33 -58.34 15.42 28.70
C PHE A 33 -57.36 14.52 29.44
N LEU A 34 -57.80 13.87 30.52
CA LEU A 34 -56.98 12.91 31.28
C LEU A 34 -56.62 11.70 30.44
N PHE A 35 -57.57 11.15 29.67
CA PHE A 35 -57.33 10.05 28.73
C PHE A 35 -56.27 10.41 27.67
N PHE A 36 -56.39 11.58 27.02
CA PHE A 36 -55.39 12.03 26.06
C PHE A 36 -54.01 12.32 26.69
N LYS A 37 -53.99 12.84 27.91
CA LYS A 37 -52.75 13.08 28.66
C LYS A 37 -52.05 11.77 29.01
N GLN A 38 -52.80 10.75 29.41
CA GLN A 38 -52.28 9.41 29.72
C GLN A 38 -51.75 8.70 28.47
N ILE A 39 -52.47 8.78 27.34
CA ILE A 39 -52.00 8.26 26.05
C ILE A 39 -50.71 8.95 25.58
N ARG A 40 -50.64 10.28 25.68
CA ARG A 40 -49.40 11.01 25.32
C ARG A 40 -48.22 10.64 26.22
N ALA A 41 -48.45 10.47 27.52
CA ALA A 41 -47.42 10.05 28.45
C ALA A 41 -46.92 8.63 28.14
N PHE A 42 -47.84 7.73 27.78
CA PHE A 42 -47.54 6.36 27.38
C PHE A 42 -46.78 6.29 26.04
N LEU A 43 -47.17 7.08 25.03
CA LEU A 43 -46.56 7.10 23.70
C LEU A 43 -45.20 7.83 23.64
N ARG A 44 -44.89 8.70 24.61
CA ARG A 44 -43.64 9.47 24.67
C ARG A 44 -42.37 8.60 24.67
N PRO A 45 -42.22 7.55 25.50
CA PRO A 45 -41.07 6.65 25.45
C PRO A 45 -41.02 5.86 24.14
N TYR A 46 -42.15 5.43 23.57
CA TYR A 46 -42.17 4.74 22.27
C TYR A 46 -41.70 5.64 21.13
N ARG A 47 -42.07 6.93 21.13
CA ARG A 47 -41.57 7.91 20.17
C ARG A 47 -40.06 8.09 20.28
N GLN A 48 -39.53 8.16 21.50
CA GLN A 48 -38.07 8.25 21.72
C GLN A 48 -37.36 6.98 21.27
N LEU A 49 -37.92 5.81 21.57
CA LEU A 49 -37.38 4.51 21.15
C LEU A 49 -37.39 4.37 19.62
N LEU A 50 -38.46 4.81 18.96
CA LEU A 50 -38.56 4.82 17.50
C LEU A 50 -37.53 5.77 16.87
N LEU A 51 -37.32 6.96 17.45
CA LEU A 51 -36.27 7.88 16.98
C LEU A 51 -34.87 7.27 17.13
N ILE A 52 -34.58 6.62 18.26
CA ILE A 52 -33.30 5.92 18.49
C ILE A 52 -33.12 4.80 17.47
N LEU A 53 -34.14 3.97 17.24
CA LEU A 53 -34.09 2.89 16.24
C LEU A 53 -33.84 3.41 14.83
N VAL A 54 -34.51 4.50 14.45
CA VAL A 54 -34.31 5.15 13.15
C VAL A 54 -32.88 5.69 13.04
N SER A 55 -32.36 6.36 14.07
CA SER A 55 -30.97 6.84 14.10
C SER A 55 -29.96 5.68 13.99
N LEU A 56 -30.16 4.59 14.72
CA LEU A 56 -29.32 3.40 14.63
C LEU A 56 -29.36 2.77 13.25
N LEU A 57 -30.54 2.71 12.62
CA LEU A 57 -30.70 2.22 11.25
C LEU A 57 -29.93 3.09 10.25
N PHE A 58 -29.99 4.42 10.38
CA PHE A 58 -29.21 5.33 9.54
C PHE A 58 -27.70 5.12 9.70
N VAL A 59 -27.22 4.96 10.93
CA VAL A 59 -25.79 4.67 11.19
C VAL A 59 -25.39 3.33 10.59
N LEU A 60 -26.23 2.30 10.73
CA LEU A 60 -25.99 0.98 10.14
C LEU A 60 -25.94 1.04 8.62
N LEU A 61 -26.89 1.74 7.97
CA LEU A 61 -26.92 1.91 6.52
C LEU A 61 -25.71 2.71 6.01
N ALA A 62 -25.31 3.76 6.73
CA ALA A 62 -24.11 4.52 6.41
C ALA A 62 -22.85 3.66 6.52
N TYR A 63 -22.74 2.85 7.58
CA TYR A 63 -21.65 1.90 7.76
C TYR A 63 -21.61 0.85 6.65
N LEU A 64 -22.75 0.23 6.32
CA LEU A 64 -22.86 -0.74 5.24
C LEU A 64 -22.53 -0.11 3.89
N GLY A 65 -23.02 1.10 3.61
CA GLY A 65 -22.70 1.85 2.40
C GLY A 65 -21.20 2.13 2.28
N TRP A 66 -20.57 2.60 3.37
CA TRP A 66 -19.12 2.80 3.42
C TRP A 66 -18.34 1.48 3.25
N TYR A 67 -18.78 0.41 3.90
CA TYR A 67 -18.18 -0.92 3.81
C TYR A 67 -18.25 -1.50 2.38
N TYR A 68 -19.39 -1.39 1.71
CA TYR A 68 -19.55 -1.78 0.31
C TYR A 68 -18.73 -0.90 -0.62
N TYR A 69 -18.72 0.42 -0.39
CA TYR A 69 -17.92 1.34 -1.18
C TYR A 69 -16.42 1.03 -1.09
N GLN A 70 -15.91 0.68 0.09
CA GLN A 70 -14.52 0.26 0.29
C GLN A 70 -14.17 -1.09 -0.35
N ARG A 71 -15.18 -1.89 -0.72
CA ARG A 71 -15.02 -3.21 -1.34
C ARG A 71 -15.39 -3.25 -2.81
N ARG A 72 -15.97 -2.19 -3.37
CA ARG A 72 -16.27 -2.11 -4.80
C ARG A 72 -15.00 -2.21 -5.61
N GLU A 73 -15.03 -2.93 -6.72
CA GLU A 73 -13.99 -2.87 -7.74
C GLU A 73 -13.92 -1.43 -8.28
N LEU A 74 -12.69 -0.92 -8.45
CA LEU A 74 -12.49 0.38 -9.10
C LEU A 74 -12.61 0.15 -10.60
N SER A 75 -13.18 1.11 -11.34
CA SER A 75 -13.02 1.08 -12.79
C SER A 75 -11.54 1.22 -13.16
N GLY A 76 -11.13 0.81 -14.37
CA GLY A 76 -9.73 0.93 -14.81
C GLY A 76 -9.19 2.37 -14.66
N GLU A 77 -9.99 3.38 -14.99
CA GLU A 77 -9.62 4.78 -14.82
C GLU A 77 -9.47 5.18 -13.34
N GLU A 78 -10.41 4.77 -12.48
CA GLU A 78 -10.31 5.03 -11.03
C GLU A 78 -9.10 4.32 -10.40
N PHE A 79 -8.77 3.13 -10.88
CA PHE A 79 -7.62 2.35 -10.46
C PHE A 79 -6.31 3.05 -10.82
N THR A 80 -6.17 3.46 -12.08
CA THR A 80 -4.99 4.19 -12.57
C THR A 80 -4.83 5.53 -11.85
N HIS A 81 -5.92 6.29 -11.66
CA HIS A 81 -5.88 7.55 -10.92
C HIS A 81 -5.51 7.34 -9.44
N PHE A 82 -6.04 6.30 -8.79
CA PHE A 82 -5.64 5.94 -7.43
C PHE A 82 -4.13 5.63 -7.36
N ALA A 83 -3.63 4.78 -8.24
CA ALA A 83 -2.22 4.39 -8.25
C ALA A 83 -1.30 5.61 -8.46
N GLN A 84 -1.62 6.48 -9.43
CA GLN A 84 -0.87 7.72 -9.68
C GLN A 84 -0.92 8.69 -8.49
N SER A 85 -2.02 8.74 -7.74
CA SER A 85 -2.12 9.61 -6.55
C SER A 85 -1.12 9.25 -5.43
N LEU A 86 -0.54 8.04 -5.49
CA LEU A 86 0.48 7.60 -4.55
C LEU A 86 1.85 8.23 -4.80
N VAL A 87 2.13 8.72 -6.02
CA VAL A 87 3.44 9.25 -6.40
C VAL A 87 3.78 10.49 -5.58
N ALA A 88 4.98 10.51 -5.01
CA ALA A 88 5.52 11.66 -4.31
C ALA A 88 5.65 12.85 -5.26
N GLN A 89 5.24 14.04 -4.81
CA GLN A 89 5.34 15.26 -5.62
C GLN A 89 6.58 16.11 -5.26
N SER A 90 7.29 15.73 -4.20
CA SER A 90 8.51 16.42 -3.75
C SER A 90 9.34 15.54 -2.82
N GLU A 91 10.59 15.93 -2.59
CA GLU A 91 11.49 15.33 -1.59
C GLU A 91 10.91 15.28 -0.17
N LYS A 92 9.97 16.16 0.19
CA LYS A 92 9.35 16.16 1.52
C LYS A 92 8.39 14.98 1.73
N GLU A 93 7.81 14.48 0.64
CA GLU A 93 6.89 13.34 0.65
C GLU A 93 7.61 12.01 0.37
N TYR A 94 8.86 12.10 -0.08
CA TYR A 94 9.70 10.99 -0.49
C TYR A 94 10.82 10.72 0.53
N GLY A 95 11.22 9.45 0.68
CA GLY A 95 12.40 9.13 1.47
C GLY A 95 12.91 7.74 1.16
N TYR A 96 14.04 7.67 0.44
CA TYR A 96 14.71 6.39 0.20
C TYR A 96 15.35 5.89 1.50
N LYS A 97 14.68 4.92 2.15
CA LYS A 97 15.12 4.30 3.40
C LYS A 97 15.35 2.79 3.28
N TRP A 98 15.36 2.29 2.05
CA TRP A 98 15.44 0.87 1.75
C TRP A 98 16.84 0.32 2.00
N THR A 99 16.87 -0.91 2.50
CA THR A 99 18.08 -1.74 2.66
C THR A 99 17.71 -3.17 2.32
N ILE A 100 18.70 -4.01 2.03
CA ILE A 100 18.52 -5.45 1.79
C ILE A 100 17.68 -6.10 2.91
N ASP A 101 18.08 -5.92 4.17
CA ASP A 101 17.38 -6.48 5.34
C ASP A 101 15.92 -6.01 5.46
N LYS A 102 15.61 -4.80 5.00
CA LYS A 102 14.26 -4.25 5.06
C LYS A 102 13.39 -4.82 3.94
N LEU A 103 13.94 -4.97 2.74
CA LEU A 103 13.24 -5.59 1.62
C LEU A 103 12.96 -7.07 1.91
N GLN A 104 13.92 -7.81 2.45
CA GLN A 104 13.74 -9.22 2.82
C GLN A 104 12.68 -9.46 3.92
N LYS A 105 12.28 -8.41 4.65
CA LYS A 105 11.17 -8.48 5.61
C LYS A 105 9.80 -8.21 4.97
N ILE A 106 9.76 -7.78 3.71
CA ILE A 106 8.52 -7.64 2.97
C ILE A 106 8.01 -9.04 2.66
N GLN A 107 6.79 -9.32 3.09
CA GLN A 107 6.05 -10.50 2.68
C GLN A 107 5.35 -10.23 1.36
N ALA A 108 5.72 -10.98 0.33
CA ALA A 108 4.99 -11.09 -0.93
C ALA A 108 4.15 -12.36 -0.92
N ASP A 109 2.91 -12.27 -1.40
CA ASP A 109 2.00 -13.40 -1.49
C ASP A 109 1.01 -13.16 -2.62
N GLU A 110 1.19 -13.87 -3.74
CA GLU A 110 0.32 -13.80 -4.91
C GLU A 110 -1.14 -14.18 -4.61
N THR A 111 -1.37 -14.95 -3.54
CA THR A 111 -2.73 -15.32 -3.11
C THR A 111 -3.43 -14.23 -2.29
N GLY A 112 -2.68 -13.21 -1.86
CA GLY A 112 -3.21 -12.03 -1.19
C GLY A 112 -3.59 -12.20 0.28
N THR A 113 -3.35 -13.37 0.86
CA THR A 113 -3.77 -13.67 2.25
C THR A 113 -2.84 -13.06 3.29
N SER A 114 -1.54 -12.96 2.96
CA SER A 114 -0.49 -12.63 3.91
C SER A 114 0.47 -11.53 3.45
N GLY A 115 0.33 -11.04 2.22
CA GLY A 115 1.15 -9.98 1.66
C GLY A 115 1.13 -8.69 2.49
N THR A 116 2.27 -8.01 2.54
CA THR A 116 2.47 -6.75 3.28
C THR A 116 1.51 -5.68 2.77
N LYS A 117 0.85 -4.95 3.67
CA LYS A 117 -0.16 -3.95 3.27
C LYS A 117 0.51 -2.67 2.76
N LEU A 118 -0.05 -2.09 1.70
CA LEU A 118 0.39 -0.81 1.16
C LEU A 118 0.40 0.30 2.23
N ALA A 119 -0.63 0.35 3.08
CA ALA A 119 -0.72 1.36 4.15
C ALA A 119 0.48 1.32 5.12
N ASP A 120 0.97 0.12 5.44
CA ASP A 120 2.13 -0.06 6.33
C ASP A 120 3.43 0.36 5.61
N ILE A 121 3.54 0.07 4.31
CA ILE A 121 4.66 0.51 3.47
C ILE A 121 4.72 2.04 3.42
N LEU A 122 3.61 2.69 3.05
CA LEU A 122 3.55 4.15 2.95
C LEU A 122 3.85 4.84 4.29
N LYS A 123 3.42 4.24 5.41
CA LYS A 123 3.70 4.77 6.75
C LYS A 123 5.19 4.75 7.11
N ILE A 124 5.91 3.71 6.68
CA ILE A 124 7.34 3.52 7.03
C ILE A 124 8.24 4.23 6.02
N TYR A 125 7.95 4.07 4.74
CA TYR A 125 8.81 4.46 3.62
C TYR A 125 8.36 5.75 2.91
N GLY A 126 7.17 6.26 3.24
CA GLY A 126 6.61 7.42 2.55
C GLY A 126 6.06 7.06 1.17
N LYS A 127 5.77 8.07 0.36
CA LYS A 127 5.27 7.88 -1.00
C LYS A 127 6.39 7.36 -1.93
N PRO A 128 6.07 6.50 -2.91
CA PRO A 128 7.00 6.09 -3.94
C PRO A 128 7.40 7.25 -4.86
N SER A 129 8.51 7.09 -5.56
CA SER A 129 8.95 8.04 -6.58
C SER A 129 8.24 7.86 -7.91
N ASP A 130 7.76 6.66 -8.20
CA ASP A 130 7.12 6.33 -9.47
C ASP A 130 6.10 5.21 -9.30
N VAL A 131 5.15 5.12 -10.24
CA VAL A 131 4.11 4.10 -10.30
C VAL A 131 3.85 3.66 -11.73
N GLU A 132 3.85 2.35 -11.95
CA GLU A 132 3.45 1.71 -13.21
C GLU A 132 2.18 0.89 -12.98
N VAL A 133 1.24 0.93 -13.90
CA VAL A 133 -0.05 0.21 -13.79
C VAL A 133 -0.15 -0.86 -14.87
N ASP A 134 -0.39 -2.09 -14.45
CA ASP A 134 -0.83 -3.18 -15.32
C ASP A 134 -2.33 -3.41 -15.12
N GLU A 135 -3.11 -2.79 -15.99
CA GLU A 135 -4.58 -2.88 -15.95
C GLU A 135 -5.10 -4.30 -16.23
N LYS A 136 -4.33 -5.16 -16.92
CA LYS A 136 -4.77 -6.52 -17.25
C LYS A 136 -4.70 -7.43 -16.05
N GLU A 137 -3.63 -7.32 -15.29
CA GLU A 137 -3.41 -8.12 -14.09
C GLU A 137 -4.01 -7.50 -12.83
N GLU A 138 -4.55 -6.28 -12.95
CA GLU A 138 -5.04 -5.43 -11.85
C GLU A 138 -3.96 -5.21 -10.77
N VAL A 139 -2.73 -5.04 -11.23
CA VAL A 139 -1.55 -4.80 -10.40
C VAL A 139 -1.03 -3.41 -10.72
N PHE A 140 -0.54 -2.70 -9.71
CA PHE A 140 0.36 -1.59 -9.94
C PHE A 140 1.65 -1.77 -9.17
N TYR A 141 2.73 -1.30 -9.76
CA TYR A 141 4.07 -1.36 -9.20
C TYR A 141 4.40 0.02 -8.65
N ILE A 142 4.78 0.08 -7.37
CA ILE A 142 5.33 1.30 -6.78
C ILE A 142 6.86 1.15 -6.73
N THR A 143 7.56 2.18 -7.19
CA THR A 143 9.02 2.18 -7.23
C THR A 143 9.57 3.28 -6.34
N TYR A 144 10.60 2.94 -5.56
CA TYR A 144 11.40 3.87 -4.78
C TYR A 144 12.80 3.92 -5.36
N GLN A 145 13.12 4.93 -6.16
CA GLN A 145 14.45 5.12 -6.74
C GLN A 145 15.30 6.04 -5.84
N LYS A 146 16.49 5.61 -5.43
CA LYS A 146 17.32 6.34 -4.45
C LYS A 146 17.53 7.82 -4.78
N TYR A 147 17.61 8.16 -6.06
CA TYR A 147 17.89 9.50 -6.56
C TYR A 147 16.73 10.15 -7.33
N ALA A 148 15.49 9.75 -7.05
CA ALA A 148 14.31 10.20 -7.79
C ALA A 148 14.12 11.73 -7.91
N PHE A 149 14.59 12.48 -6.91
CA PHE A 149 14.45 13.94 -6.83
C PHE A 149 15.80 14.67 -6.81
N ASP A 150 16.89 13.95 -7.02
CA ASP A 150 18.21 14.55 -7.16
C ASP A 150 18.33 15.11 -8.59
N ASP A 151 18.46 16.42 -8.74
CA ASP A 151 18.65 17.08 -10.05
C ASP A 151 19.90 16.57 -10.79
N HIS A 152 20.83 15.93 -10.08
CA HIS A 152 22.01 15.27 -10.66
C HIS A 152 21.79 13.77 -10.95
N ALA A 153 20.54 13.28 -10.95
CA ALA A 153 20.09 11.91 -11.28
C ALA A 153 20.79 11.26 -12.48
N PHE A 154 21.20 12.05 -13.46
CA PHE A 154 21.83 11.57 -14.70
C PHE A 154 23.24 12.13 -14.96
N SER A 155 23.76 12.95 -14.04
CA SER A 155 25.11 13.51 -14.14
C SER A 155 26.12 12.47 -13.64
N SER A 156 26.68 11.70 -14.56
CA SER A 156 27.72 10.68 -14.32
C SER A 156 29.03 11.22 -13.73
N VAL A 157 29.20 12.55 -13.65
CA VAL A 157 30.50 13.20 -13.39
C VAL A 157 30.85 13.26 -11.89
N GLU A 158 29.88 13.24 -10.98
CA GLU A 158 30.13 13.35 -9.52
C GLU A 158 29.73 12.12 -8.71
N ARG A 159 29.15 11.09 -9.35
CA ARG A 159 28.72 9.88 -8.64
C ARG A 159 29.86 8.90 -8.53
N GLU A 160 29.92 8.20 -7.40
CA GLU A 160 30.76 7.00 -7.33
C GLU A 160 30.27 6.01 -8.39
N GLU A 161 31.09 5.74 -9.40
CA GLU A 161 30.87 4.68 -10.40
C GLU A 161 30.46 3.40 -9.66
N GLY A 162 29.18 3.02 -9.72
CA GLY A 162 28.60 1.93 -8.92
C GLY A 162 27.33 2.27 -8.14
N ASP A 163 27.07 3.53 -7.80
CA ASP A 163 25.90 3.92 -7.00
C ASP A 163 24.66 4.25 -7.84
N THR A 164 24.75 4.25 -9.17
CA THR A 164 23.81 4.93 -10.08
C THR A 164 22.42 4.31 -10.21
N TYR A 165 22.17 3.10 -9.71
CA TYR A 165 20.87 2.42 -9.89
C TYR A 165 20.45 1.62 -8.66
N GLN A 166 20.11 2.32 -7.57
CA GLN A 166 19.46 1.69 -6.42
C GLN A 166 17.97 1.97 -6.45
N ASP A 167 17.17 0.91 -6.45
CA ASP A 167 15.71 0.97 -6.50
C ASP A 167 15.09 -0.21 -5.74
N VAL A 168 13.82 -0.02 -5.35
CA VAL A 168 12.95 -1.09 -4.86
C VAL A 168 11.62 -0.93 -5.58
N SER A 169 11.14 -2.00 -6.19
CA SER A 169 9.82 -2.08 -6.82
C SER A 169 8.95 -3.09 -6.07
N LEU A 170 7.71 -2.70 -5.77
CA LEU A 170 6.72 -3.56 -5.10
C LEU A 170 5.49 -3.63 -5.99
N GLY A 171 5.07 -4.83 -6.38
CA GLY A 171 3.80 -5.07 -7.07
C GLY A 171 2.66 -5.23 -6.08
N LEU A 172 1.61 -4.44 -6.22
CA LEU A 172 0.45 -4.40 -5.32
C LEU A 172 -0.79 -4.87 -6.05
N LYS A 173 -1.53 -5.77 -5.42
CA LYS A 173 -2.87 -6.20 -5.86
C LYS A 173 -3.88 -6.04 -4.73
N ARG A 174 -5.14 -5.84 -5.09
CA ARG A 174 -6.22 -5.65 -4.12
C ARG A 174 -6.83 -6.98 -3.69
N PHE A 175 -6.94 -7.19 -2.39
CA PHE A 175 -7.62 -8.32 -1.77
C PHE A 175 -8.49 -7.84 -0.61
N ASP A 176 -9.78 -8.19 -0.62
CA ASP A 176 -10.76 -7.79 0.40
C ASP A 176 -10.79 -6.27 0.71
N GLY A 177 -10.59 -5.45 -0.32
CA GLY A 177 -10.56 -3.99 -0.20
C GLY A 177 -9.20 -3.41 0.20
N LEU A 178 -8.16 -4.23 0.39
CA LEU A 178 -6.82 -3.79 0.80
C LEU A 178 -5.78 -4.10 -0.27
N TYR A 179 -4.90 -3.15 -0.56
CA TYR A 179 -3.74 -3.38 -1.42
C TYR A 179 -2.61 -4.06 -0.64
N ARG A 180 -2.10 -5.15 -1.20
CA ARG A 180 -1.05 -5.99 -0.61
C ARG A 180 0.01 -6.33 -1.63
N VAL A 181 1.23 -6.52 -1.14
CA VAL A 181 2.37 -6.93 -1.96
C VAL A 181 2.18 -8.36 -2.44
N VAL A 182 2.19 -8.52 -3.77
CA VAL A 182 2.20 -9.81 -4.46
C VAL A 182 3.57 -10.13 -5.03
N TYR A 183 4.38 -9.10 -5.31
CA TYR A 183 5.73 -9.23 -5.86
C TYR A 183 6.63 -8.13 -5.30
N PHE A 184 7.93 -8.40 -5.18
CA PHE A 184 8.91 -7.35 -4.97
C PHE A 184 10.21 -7.66 -5.70
N SER A 185 10.94 -6.60 -6.02
CA SER A 185 12.34 -6.66 -6.38
C SER A 185 13.09 -5.44 -5.86
N GLY A 186 14.41 -5.53 -5.82
CA GLY A 186 15.25 -4.40 -5.49
C GLY A 186 16.68 -4.57 -5.94
N ARG A 187 17.29 -3.44 -6.30
CA ARG A 187 18.69 -3.33 -6.68
C ARG A 187 19.44 -2.48 -5.66
N PHE A 188 20.57 -3.00 -5.19
CA PHE A 188 21.40 -2.39 -4.16
C PHE A 188 22.87 -2.40 -4.57
N VAL A 189 23.66 -1.50 -3.99
CA VAL A 189 25.12 -1.54 -4.12
C VAL A 189 25.68 -2.77 -3.41
N ALA A 190 26.55 -3.52 -4.08
CA ALA A 190 27.25 -4.66 -3.51
C ALA A 190 28.46 -4.18 -2.66
N LYS A 191 28.21 -3.85 -1.39
CA LYS A 191 29.24 -3.24 -0.50
C LYS A 191 30.51 -4.10 -0.35
N ASP A 192 30.36 -5.42 -0.34
CA ASP A 192 31.47 -6.36 -0.17
C ASP A 192 32.29 -6.55 -1.45
N TYR A 193 31.75 -6.12 -2.59
CA TYR A 193 32.39 -6.22 -3.90
C TYR A 193 32.49 -4.84 -4.57
N PRO A 194 33.18 -3.87 -3.93
CA PRO A 194 33.13 -2.48 -4.37
C PRO A 194 33.62 -2.31 -5.81
N SER A 195 32.87 -1.51 -6.56
CA SER A 195 33.25 -1.06 -7.89
C SER A 195 34.61 -0.33 -7.88
N ARG A 196 35.31 -0.43 -9.00
CA ARG A 196 36.54 0.30 -9.31
C ARG A 196 36.22 1.78 -9.47
N LYS A 197 37.16 2.67 -9.11
CA LYS A 197 37.02 4.13 -9.24
C LYS A 197 38.09 4.70 -10.16
N GLY A 198 37.71 5.50 -11.15
CA GLY A 198 38.61 6.36 -11.95
C GLY A 198 39.39 5.65 -13.07
N GLU A 199 40.33 6.36 -13.70
CA GLU A 199 41.03 5.95 -14.94
C GLU A 199 42.18 4.93 -14.75
N ASN A 200 42.78 4.81 -13.55
CA ASN A 200 43.92 3.90 -13.27
C ASN A 200 43.51 2.48 -12.88
N SER A 201 42.39 2.14 -13.42
CA SER A 201 41.56 1.05 -13.09
C SER A 201 41.93 0.13 -14.26
N GLN A 202 42.73 -0.93 -14.06
CA GLN A 202 43.00 -1.95 -15.09
C GLN A 202 42.58 -3.34 -14.63
N LEU A 203 42.05 -4.14 -15.57
CA LEU A 203 41.72 -5.55 -15.35
C LEU A 203 43.04 -6.27 -15.06
N LEU A 204 43.16 -6.94 -13.92
CA LEU A 204 44.45 -7.52 -13.51
C LEU A 204 44.77 -8.82 -14.28
N GLY A 205 43.76 -9.50 -14.81
CA GLY A 205 43.89 -10.74 -15.58
C GLY A 205 43.62 -10.56 -17.07
N LYS A 206 43.71 -11.66 -17.83
CA LYS A 206 43.33 -11.64 -19.26
C LYS A 206 41.82 -11.68 -19.40
N ALA A 207 41.27 -10.80 -20.22
CA ALA A 207 39.85 -10.81 -20.59
C ALA A 207 39.35 -12.18 -21.08
N THR A 208 40.20 -12.93 -21.80
CA THR A 208 39.87 -14.29 -22.29
C THR A 208 39.67 -15.30 -21.17
N GLU A 209 40.27 -15.09 -20.01
CA GLU A 209 40.15 -16.01 -18.88
C GLU A 209 38.80 -15.85 -18.16
N LEU A 210 38.18 -14.66 -18.21
CA LEU A 210 36.81 -14.44 -17.69
C LEU A 210 35.79 -15.34 -18.40
N ALA A 211 35.89 -15.46 -19.73
CA ALA A 211 35.01 -16.34 -20.51
C ALA A 211 35.22 -17.83 -20.23
N SER A 212 36.36 -18.21 -19.64
CA SER A 212 36.71 -19.59 -19.29
C SER A 212 36.39 -19.97 -17.84
N LEU A 213 35.82 -19.04 -17.06
CA LEU A 213 35.42 -19.29 -15.69
C LEU A 213 34.44 -20.46 -15.63
N LYS A 214 34.60 -21.29 -14.60
CA LYS A 214 33.71 -22.42 -14.37
C LYS A 214 32.31 -21.90 -14.02
N VAL A 215 31.35 -22.15 -14.90
CA VAL A 215 29.94 -21.83 -14.67
C VAL A 215 29.27 -23.03 -14.00
N GLY A 216 28.56 -22.77 -12.91
CA GLY A 216 27.80 -23.77 -12.17
C GLY A 216 26.44 -24.05 -12.79
N ASP A 217 25.61 -24.78 -12.05
CA ASP A 217 24.20 -24.98 -12.39
C ASP A 217 23.47 -23.65 -12.56
N SER A 218 22.61 -23.52 -13.58
CA SER A 218 21.98 -22.24 -13.93
C SER A 218 20.94 -21.76 -12.90
N SER A 219 20.34 -22.68 -12.14
CA SER A 219 19.34 -22.34 -11.13
C SER A 219 19.98 -21.97 -9.78
N SER A 220 21.04 -22.69 -9.41
CA SER A 220 21.62 -22.64 -8.07
C SER A 220 23.02 -22.05 -8.03
N GLY A 221 23.75 -22.00 -9.15
CA GLY A 221 25.18 -21.65 -9.21
C GLY A 221 26.11 -22.74 -8.67
N ILE A 222 25.60 -23.87 -8.18
CA ILE A 222 26.43 -24.92 -7.56
C ILE A 222 27.45 -25.44 -8.57
N GLY A 223 28.70 -25.54 -8.12
CA GLY A 223 29.83 -25.99 -8.92
C GLY A 223 30.52 -24.89 -9.72
N GLY A 224 29.99 -23.65 -9.72
CA GLY A 224 30.62 -22.49 -10.34
C GLY A 224 31.79 -21.92 -9.54
N ALA A 225 32.53 -20.99 -10.16
CA ALA A 225 33.55 -20.21 -9.49
C ALA A 225 32.93 -19.24 -8.46
N SER A 226 33.63 -18.98 -7.36
CA SER A 226 33.16 -18.03 -6.35
C SER A 226 33.47 -16.58 -6.73
N ALA A 227 32.61 -15.65 -6.30
CA ALA A 227 32.83 -14.22 -6.54
C ALA A 227 34.15 -13.73 -5.92
N ASP A 228 34.51 -14.22 -4.74
CA ASP A 228 35.77 -13.88 -4.06
C ASP A 228 36.99 -14.30 -4.88
N LEU A 229 36.95 -15.50 -5.48
CA LEU A 229 38.01 -15.97 -6.37
C LEU A 229 38.13 -15.11 -7.62
N VAL A 230 36.99 -14.76 -8.23
CA VAL A 230 36.95 -13.92 -9.44
C VAL A 230 37.52 -12.53 -9.12
N VAL A 231 37.04 -11.87 -8.07
CA VAL A 231 37.53 -10.54 -7.67
C VAL A 231 39.00 -10.59 -7.23
N GLY A 232 39.42 -11.66 -6.55
CA GLY A 232 40.82 -11.86 -6.18
C GLY A 232 41.76 -12.05 -7.38
N THR A 233 41.25 -12.61 -8.48
CA THR A 233 42.05 -12.91 -9.70
C THR A 233 42.04 -11.74 -10.68
N PHE A 234 40.88 -11.16 -10.94
CA PHE A 234 40.68 -10.14 -11.98
C PHE A 234 40.68 -8.71 -11.44
N GLY A 235 40.67 -8.55 -10.12
CA GLY A 235 40.55 -7.27 -9.44
C GLY A 235 39.09 -6.85 -9.26
N ARG A 236 38.92 -5.60 -8.82
CA ARG A 236 37.58 -5.03 -8.60
C ARG A 236 36.81 -4.91 -9.92
N PRO A 237 35.49 -5.17 -9.92
CA PRO A 237 34.64 -4.99 -11.09
C PRO A 237 34.48 -3.51 -11.43
N THR A 238 34.18 -3.16 -12.68
CA THR A 238 33.74 -1.81 -13.06
C THR A 238 32.44 -1.46 -12.33
N TYR A 239 31.47 -2.38 -12.34
CA TYR A 239 30.18 -2.19 -11.70
C TYR A 239 29.80 -3.44 -10.91
N SER A 240 29.19 -3.22 -9.75
CA SER A 240 28.75 -4.27 -8.84
C SER A 240 27.37 -3.94 -8.28
N SER A 241 26.49 -4.92 -8.22
CA SER A 241 25.17 -4.75 -7.61
C SER A 241 24.59 -6.04 -7.09
N ILE A 242 23.73 -5.93 -6.09
CA ILE A 242 22.92 -7.02 -5.58
C ILE A 242 21.49 -6.81 -6.08
N TYR A 243 20.91 -7.86 -6.62
CA TYR A 243 19.51 -7.94 -6.99
C TYR A 243 18.81 -8.94 -6.08
N ILE A 244 17.67 -8.52 -5.56
CA ILE A 244 16.80 -9.32 -4.71
C ILE A 244 15.44 -9.35 -5.37
N ASP A 245 14.81 -10.51 -5.32
CA ASP A 245 13.49 -10.78 -5.86
C ASP A 245 12.76 -11.71 -4.88
N ALA A 246 11.43 -11.63 -4.85
CA ALA A 246 10.61 -12.42 -3.94
C ALA A 246 10.74 -13.94 -4.14
N ASN A 247 10.95 -14.38 -5.38
CA ASN A 247 10.83 -15.79 -5.77
C ASN A 247 12.19 -16.43 -6.13
N GLU A 248 13.26 -15.65 -6.11
CA GLU A 248 14.57 -16.02 -6.63
C GLU A 248 15.66 -15.78 -5.59
N PRO A 249 16.69 -16.64 -5.50
CA PRO A 249 17.82 -16.38 -4.62
C PRO A 249 18.51 -15.07 -4.98
N GLU A 250 19.00 -14.36 -3.96
CA GLU A 250 19.77 -13.13 -4.12
C GLU A 250 20.91 -13.31 -5.13
N THR A 251 21.00 -12.36 -6.07
CA THR A 251 21.94 -12.41 -7.19
C THR A 251 22.93 -11.26 -7.07
N LEU A 252 24.22 -11.58 -7.14
CA LEU A 252 25.29 -10.60 -7.30
C LEU A 252 25.63 -10.46 -8.78
N PHE A 253 25.67 -9.24 -9.27
CA PHE A 253 26.15 -8.89 -10.59
C PHE A 253 27.51 -8.23 -10.50
N LEU A 254 28.49 -8.76 -11.22
CA LEU A 254 29.80 -8.15 -11.41
C LEU A 254 30.01 -7.87 -12.89
N VAL A 255 30.38 -6.64 -13.23
CA VAL A 255 30.65 -6.22 -14.61
C VAL A 255 32.13 -5.86 -14.72
N TYR A 256 32.78 -6.41 -15.74
CA TYR A 256 34.17 -6.11 -16.07
C TYR A 256 34.26 -5.57 -17.49
N ASP A 257 34.60 -4.28 -17.62
CA ASP A 257 34.83 -3.68 -18.93
C ASP A 257 36.15 -4.15 -19.52
N LEU A 258 36.15 -4.31 -20.84
CA LEU A 258 37.32 -4.68 -21.58
C LEU A 258 38.21 -3.46 -21.84
N PRO A 259 39.53 -3.54 -21.59
CA PRO A 259 40.43 -2.44 -21.89
C PRO A 259 40.33 -2.02 -23.36
N ASN A 260 40.17 -0.72 -23.60
CA ASN A 260 40.05 -0.12 -24.94
C ASN A 260 38.87 -0.64 -25.79
N SER A 261 37.79 -1.08 -25.14
CA SER A 261 36.58 -1.54 -25.82
C SER A 261 35.32 -1.04 -25.11
N ALA A 262 34.23 -0.88 -25.86
CA ALA A 262 32.89 -0.60 -25.31
C ALA A 262 32.18 -1.87 -24.81
N LEU A 263 32.85 -3.01 -24.86
CA LEU A 263 32.33 -4.31 -24.47
C LEU A 263 32.66 -4.64 -23.02
N SER A 264 31.74 -5.34 -22.35
CA SER A 264 31.89 -5.75 -20.94
C SER A 264 31.43 -7.19 -20.75
N TYR A 265 32.10 -7.90 -19.84
CA TYR A 265 31.59 -9.18 -19.33
C TYR A 265 30.62 -8.94 -18.18
N TRP A 266 29.44 -9.56 -18.25
CA TRP A 266 28.48 -9.54 -17.16
C TRP A 266 28.41 -10.90 -16.50
N LEU A 267 28.85 -10.97 -15.25
CA LEU A 267 28.88 -12.18 -14.47
C LEU A 267 27.74 -12.13 -13.46
N SER A 268 26.95 -13.20 -13.41
CA SER A 268 25.83 -13.34 -12.47
C SER A 268 26.12 -14.49 -11.50
N PHE A 269 26.00 -14.20 -10.22
CA PHE A 269 26.29 -15.16 -9.15
C PHE A 269 25.07 -15.33 -8.25
N ARG A 270 24.77 -16.57 -7.84
CA ARG A 270 23.71 -16.87 -6.87
C ARG A 270 24.29 -16.99 -5.47
N LYS A 271 23.65 -16.35 -4.51
CA LYS A 271 23.95 -16.51 -3.09
C LYS A 271 23.56 -17.91 -2.62
N GLN A 272 24.52 -18.59 -2.02
CA GLN A 272 24.34 -19.89 -1.40
C GLN A 272 23.87 -19.76 0.04
N LYS A 273 23.35 -20.85 0.62
CA LYS A 273 23.03 -20.91 2.05
C LYS A 273 24.24 -20.67 2.95
N SER A 274 25.45 -20.95 2.46
CA SER A 274 26.71 -20.64 3.15
C SER A 274 27.03 -19.15 3.19
N GLY A 275 26.34 -18.33 2.39
CA GLY A 275 26.62 -16.90 2.19
C GLY A 275 27.54 -16.61 0.99
N GLU A 276 28.16 -17.63 0.40
CA GLU A 276 29.02 -17.48 -0.77
C GLU A 276 28.22 -17.19 -2.05
N TYR A 277 28.79 -16.42 -2.97
CA TYR A 277 28.21 -16.19 -4.30
C TYR A 277 28.92 -17.07 -5.33
N LEU A 278 28.16 -17.94 -6.01
CA LEU A 278 28.70 -18.85 -7.03
C LEU A 278 28.17 -18.51 -8.42
N LEU A 279 29.08 -18.52 -9.40
CA LEU A 279 28.83 -18.13 -10.78
C LEU A 279 27.88 -19.12 -11.46
N TYR A 280 26.78 -18.62 -12.02
CA TYR A 280 25.81 -19.43 -12.76
C TYR A 280 25.59 -18.96 -14.20
N HIS A 281 26.04 -17.75 -14.52
CA HIS A 281 25.87 -17.19 -15.86
C HIS A 281 26.96 -16.16 -16.18
N ILE A 282 27.44 -16.20 -17.42
CA ILE A 282 28.34 -15.21 -18.00
C ILE A 282 27.70 -14.75 -19.31
N MET A 283 27.39 -13.45 -19.39
CA MET A 283 27.10 -12.84 -20.68
C MET A 283 28.42 -12.46 -21.35
N ILE A 284 28.70 -13.12 -22.47
CA ILE A 284 29.86 -12.82 -23.30
C ILE A 284 29.48 -11.66 -24.22
N PRO A 285 30.28 -10.58 -24.27
CA PRO A 285 30.02 -9.49 -25.20
C PRO A 285 30.08 -10.00 -26.64
N GLN A 286 29.01 -9.77 -27.39
CA GLN A 286 29.00 -10.02 -28.83
C GLN A 286 29.60 -8.78 -29.51
N GLU A 287 30.71 -8.98 -30.23
CA GLU A 287 31.13 -8.01 -31.24
C GLU A 287 30.11 -8.11 -32.37
N ASN A 288 29.41 -7.01 -32.70
CA ASN A 288 28.54 -6.98 -33.88
C ASN A 288 29.37 -7.42 -35.09
N ARG A 289 29.16 -8.65 -35.55
CA ARG A 289 29.64 -9.12 -36.84
C ARG A 289 28.68 -8.58 -37.90
N ASP A 290 28.89 -7.33 -38.28
CA ASP A 290 28.45 -6.81 -39.57
C ASP A 290 29.52 -7.10 -40.64
#